data_AF-A0A931U9B3-F1
#
_entry.id   AF-A0A931U9B3-F1
#
_cell.length_a   1.000
_cell.length_b   1.000
_cell.length_c   1.000
_cell.angle_alpha   90.00
_cell.angle_beta   90.00
_cell.angle_gamma   90.00
#
_symmetry.space_group_name_H-M   'P 1'
#
loop_
_entity.id
_entity.type
_entity.pdbx_description
1 polymer ?
#
loop_
_entity_poly.entity_id
_entity_poly.type
_entity_poly.pdbx_seq_one_letter_code
_entity_poly.pdbx_strand_id
1 'polypeptide(L)'
;MQRKEFILKILEIIGYQDDKEAFVEDFFTTIKQRTATKMLQEIPQEKLQVFEESATTDTNPSIDQVASAEQLEQAFQNEYDALLSEWFDDIKTSLSSDQIKNLSDLFGQFSSNKPQASQPTP
;
A
#
# COMPACT_ATOMS: atom_id res chain seq x y z
N MET A 1 -1.18 1.36 -15.03
CA MET A 1 0.13 1.25 -14.36
C MET A 1 -0.06 0.44 -13.09
N GLN A 2 0.71 -0.62 -12.88
CA GLN A 2 0.62 -1.46 -11.68
C GLN A 2 1.32 -0.80 -10.48
N ARG A 3 0.88 -1.05 -9.24
CA ARG A 3 1.46 -0.48 -8.02
C ARG A 3 2.97 -0.78 -7.90
N LYS A 4 3.42 -1.98 -8.31
CA LYS A 4 4.86 -2.35 -8.37
C LYS A 4 5.65 -1.43 -9.30
N GLU A 5 5.15 -1.19 -10.52
CA GLU A 5 5.81 -0.29 -11.49
C GLU A 5 5.90 1.14 -10.97
N PHE A 6 4.89 1.59 -10.22
CA PHE A 6 4.88 2.92 -9.63
C PHE A 6 6.00 3.09 -8.59
N ILE A 7 6.14 2.15 -7.65
CA ILE A 7 7.21 2.19 -6.65
C ILE A 7 8.59 2.09 -7.33
N LEU A 8 8.75 1.21 -8.32
CA LEU A 8 10.01 1.10 -9.08
C LEU A 8 10.40 2.43 -9.75
N LYS A 9 9.45 3.16 -10.32
CA LYS A 9 9.72 4.48 -10.89
C LYS A 9 10.10 5.51 -9.83
N ILE A 10 9.50 5.48 -8.64
CA ILE A 10 9.93 6.35 -7.54
C ILE A 10 11.39 6.04 -7.19
N LEU A 11 11.73 4.76 -6.99
CA LEU A 11 13.08 4.31 -6.68
C LEU A 11 14.11 4.75 -7.74
N GLU A 12 13.71 4.72 -9.01
CA GLU A 12 14.54 5.23 -10.11
C GLU A 12 14.76 6.75 -10.00
N ILE A 13 13.72 7.54 -9.76
CA ILE A 13 13.80 9.00 -9.65
C ILE A 13 14.65 9.44 -8.45
N ILE A 14 14.49 8.78 -7.30
CA ILE A 14 15.28 9.10 -6.10
C ILE A 14 16.72 8.58 -6.18
N GLY A 15 17.06 7.82 -7.24
CA GLY A 15 18.40 7.28 -7.43
C GLY A 15 18.73 6.17 -6.43
N TYR A 16 17.75 5.37 -6.02
CA TYR A 16 17.99 4.22 -5.13
C TYR A 16 18.96 3.24 -5.81
N GLN A 17 20.07 2.93 -5.13
CA GLN A 17 21.18 2.17 -5.70
C GLN A 17 21.17 0.68 -5.33
N ASP A 18 20.47 0.32 -4.25
CA ASP A 18 20.30 -1.07 -3.84
C ASP A 18 19.27 -1.82 -4.71
N ASP A 19 18.99 -3.07 -4.33
CA ASP A 19 18.08 -3.94 -5.05
C ASP A 19 16.63 -3.43 -4.95
N LYS A 20 16.18 -2.78 -6.03
CA LYS A 20 14.84 -2.21 -6.15
C LYS A 20 13.75 -3.29 -6.11
N GLU A 21 14.02 -4.49 -6.63
CA GLU A 21 13.02 -5.55 -6.63
C GLU A 21 12.82 -6.08 -5.21
N ALA A 22 13.93 -6.35 -4.49
CA ALA A 22 13.87 -6.75 -3.10
C ALA A 22 13.20 -5.68 -2.22
N PHE A 23 13.50 -4.40 -2.43
CA PHE A 23 12.81 -3.30 -1.72
C PHE A 23 11.31 -3.33 -1.98
N VAL A 24 10.90 -3.47 -3.24
CA VAL A 24 9.47 -3.48 -3.58
C VAL A 24 8.78 -4.70 -2.95
N GLU A 25 9.40 -5.88 -2.99
CA GLU A 25 8.86 -7.07 -2.33
C GLU A 25 8.72 -6.88 -0.82
N ASP A 26 9.72 -6.30 -0.15
CA ASP A 26 9.67 -5.98 1.27
C ASP A 26 8.59 -4.94 1.59
N PHE A 27 8.48 -3.90 0.77
CA PHE A 27 7.45 -2.86 0.89
C PHE A 27 6.03 -3.46 0.82
N PHE A 28 5.77 -4.32 -0.17
CA PHE A 28 4.49 -5.01 -0.30
C PHE A 28 4.25 -6.00 0.84
N THR A 29 5.30 -6.67 1.34
CA THR A 29 5.21 -7.58 2.49
C THR A 29 4.84 -6.82 3.75
N THR A 30 5.45 -5.65 3.98
CA THR A 30 5.13 -4.76 5.10
C THR A 30 3.68 -4.29 5.06
N ILE A 31 3.17 -3.89 3.89
CA ILE A 31 1.76 -3.49 3.75
C ILE A 31 0.85 -4.67 4.08
N LYS A 32 1.12 -5.87 3.55
CA LYS A 32 0.33 -7.07 3.86
C LYS A 32 0.31 -7.36 5.36
N GLN A 33 1.44 -7.22 6.05
CA GLN A 33 1.52 -7.41 7.51
C GLN A 33 0.74 -6.33 8.28
N ARG A 34 0.83 -5.06 7.89
CA ARG A 34 0.05 -3.97 8.49
C ARG A 34 -1.45 -4.16 8.27
N THR A 35 -1.85 -4.49 7.04
CA THR A 35 -3.24 -4.84 6.70
C THR A 35 -3.71 -6.03 7.52
N ALA A 36 -2.93 -7.10 7.61
CA ALA A 36 -3.27 -8.28 8.40
C ALA A 36 -3.49 -7.92 9.88
N THR A 37 -2.58 -7.15 10.46
CA THR A 37 -2.65 -6.69 11.86
C THR A 37 -3.89 -5.84 12.11
N LYS A 38 -4.17 -4.89 11.22
CA LYS A 38 -5.34 -4.01 11.32
C LYS A 38 -6.64 -4.79 11.19
N MET A 39 -6.72 -5.70 10.23
CA MET A 39 -7.87 -6.57 10.07
C MET A 39 -8.08 -7.43 11.31
N LEU A 40 -7.01 -8.00 11.88
CA LEU A 40 -7.09 -8.73 13.16
C LEU A 40 -7.64 -7.86 14.31
N GLN A 41 -7.32 -6.58 14.34
CA GLN A 41 -7.84 -5.64 15.34
C GLN A 41 -9.29 -5.20 15.08
N GLU A 42 -9.73 -5.17 13.81
CA GLU A 42 -11.09 -4.80 13.42
C GLU A 42 -12.07 -5.97 13.43
N ILE A 43 -11.58 -7.21 13.50
CA ILE A 43 -12.40 -8.40 13.64
C ILE A 43 -13.15 -8.35 15.00
N PRO A 44 -14.50 -8.50 15.00
CA PRO A 44 -15.26 -8.59 16.24
C PRO A 44 -14.75 -9.74 17.11
N GLN A 45 -14.69 -9.58 18.44
CA GLN A 45 -14.20 -10.63 19.35
C GLN A 45 -14.81 -12.02 19.11
N GLU A 46 -16.09 -12.10 18.75
CA GLU A 46 -16.76 -13.36 18.41
C GLU A 46 -16.15 -14.07 17.19
N LYS A 47 -15.71 -13.30 16.19
CA LYS A 47 -15.02 -13.81 14.99
C LYS A 47 -13.53 -14.07 15.23
N LEU A 48 -12.93 -13.34 16.18
CA LEU A 48 -11.54 -13.53 16.61
C LEU A 48 -11.37 -14.87 17.31
N GLN A 49 -12.32 -15.27 18.17
CA GLN A 49 -12.31 -16.60 18.78
C GLN A 49 -12.36 -17.71 17.74
N VAL A 50 -13.23 -17.61 16.73
CA VAL A 50 -13.28 -18.59 15.63
C VAL A 50 -11.96 -18.63 14.86
N PHE A 51 -11.31 -17.50 14.64
CA PHE A 51 -10.00 -17.42 14.01
C PHE A 51 -8.89 -18.06 14.86
N GLU A 52 -8.82 -17.75 16.16
CA GLU A 52 -7.86 -18.32 17.11
C GLU A 52 -8.06 -19.84 17.27
N GLU A 53 -9.30 -20.29 17.39
CA GLU A 53 -9.63 -21.71 17.48
C GLU A 53 -9.20 -22.45 16.20
N SER A 54 -9.42 -21.85 15.03
CA SER A 54 -8.98 -22.41 13.74
C SER A 54 -7.45 -22.43 13.57
N ALA A 55 -6.74 -21.44 14.12
CA ALA A 55 -5.29 -21.36 14.11
C ALA A 55 -4.60 -22.50 14.87
N THR A 56 -5.26 -23.03 15.89
CA THR A 56 -4.74 -24.15 16.69
C THR A 56 -4.90 -25.53 16.02
N THR A 57 -5.70 -25.63 14.95
CA THR A 57 -6.10 -26.90 14.32
C THR A 57 -5.29 -27.26 13.05
N ASP A 58 -4.05 -26.76 12.93
CA ASP A 58 -3.16 -26.92 11.74
C ASP A 58 -3.74 -26.33 10.43
N THR A 59 -4.96 -25.77 10.49
CA THR A 59 -5.65 -25.13 9.37
C THR A 59 -5.29 -23.65 9.43
N ASN A 60 -4.12 -23.26 8.91
CA ASN A 60 -3.66 -21.86 8.90
C ASN A 60 -4.81 -20.93 8.45
N PRO A 61 -5.47 -20.20 9.37
CA PRO A 61 -6.67 -19.48 9.02
C PRO A 61 -6.22 -18.24 8.26
N SER A 62 -6.47 -18.25 6.95
CA SER A 62 -6.22 -17.06 6.13
C SER A 62 -7.17 -15.95 6.57
N ILE A 63 -6.66 -14.72 6.63
CA ILE A 63 -7.48 -13.52 6.90
C ILE A 63 -8.64 -13.39 5.88
N ASP A 64 -8.50 -13.99 4.69
CA ASP A 64 -9.56 -14.18 3.69
C ASP A 64 -10.80 -14.92 4.21
N GLN A 65 -10.72 -15.65 5.33
CA GLN A 65 -11.87 -16.35 5.94
C GLN A 65 -12.71 -15.42 6.83
N VAL A 66 -12.11 -14.35 7.32
CA VAL A 66 -12.72 -13.43 8.30
C VAL A 66 -13.04 -12.06 7.70
N ALA A 67 -12.47 -11.75 6.54
CA ALA A 67 -12.72 -10.53 5.80
C ALA A 67 -12.96 -10.78 4.31
N SER A 68 -13.89 -10.02 3.73
CA SER A 68 -14.14 -10.04 2.28
C SER A 68 -12.94 -9.50 1.50
N ALA A 69 -12.73 -9.99 0.28
CA ALA A 69 -11.68 -9.51 -0.63
C ALA A 69 -11.73 -7.98 -0.84
N GLU A 70 -12.91 -7.38 -0.91
CA GLU A 70 -13.08 -5.92 -1.01
C GLU A 70 -12.61 -5.17 0.24
N GLN A 71 -12.86 -5.73 1.44
CA GLN A 71 -12.39 -5.15 2.70
C GLN A 71 -10.88 -5.25 2.81
N LEU A 72 -10.32 -6.39 2.39
CA LEU A 72 -8.87 -6.59 2.31
C LEU A 72 -8.22 -5.63 1.32
N GLU A 73 -8.81 -5.42 0.15
CA GLU A 73 -8.28 -4.50 -0.86
C GLU A 73 -8.37 -3.03 -0.39
N GLN A 74 -9.45 -2.64 0.27
CA GLN A 74 -9.59 -1.30 0.88
C GLN A 74 -8.57 -1.08 2.00
N ALA A 75 -8.44 -2.02 2.92
CA ALA A 75 -7.46 -1.95 4.00
C ALA A 75 -6.04 -1.92 3.44
N PHE A 76 -5.74 -2.78 2.46
CA PHE A 76 -4.47 -2.79 1.74
C PHE A 76 -4.19 -1.44 1.06
N GLN A 77 -5.18 -0.86 0.38
CA GLN A 77 -5.01 0.43 -0.30
C GLN A 77 -4.77 1.57 0.70
N ASN A 78 -5.44 1.57 1.85
CA ASN A 78 -5.21 2.56 2.91
C ASN A 78 -3.81 2.42 3.50
N GLU A 79 -3.36 1.20 3.82
CA GLU A 79 -2.02 0.96 4.36
C GLU A 79 -0.94 1.25 3.31
N TYR A 80 -1.20 0.99 2.03
CA TYR A 80 -0.31 1.36 0.92
C TYR A 80 -0.14 2.88 0.86
N ASP A 81 -1.23 3.65 0.88
CA ASP A 81 -1.18 5.12 0.82
C ASP A 81 -0.48 5.71 2.05
N ALA A 82 -0.78 5.18 3.24
CA ALA A 82 -0.13 5.58 4.48
C ALA A 82 1.37 5.31 4.45
N LEU A 83 1.80 4.08 4.14
CA LEU A 83 3.22 3.71 4.11
C LEU A 83 3.98 4.49 3.03
N LEU A 84 3.36 4.69 1.86
CA LEU A 84 3.94 5.48 0.79
C LEU A 84 4.13 6.95 1.19
N SER A 85 3.14 7.54 1.87
CA SER A 85 3.20 8.90 2.39
C SER A 85 4.28 9.05 3.47
N GLU A 86 4.32 8.13 4.44
CA GLU A 86 5.35 8.08 5.48
C GLU A 86 6.76 7.97 4.89
N TRP A 87 6.95 7.04 3.96
CA TRP A 87 8.22 6.85 3.29
C TRP A 87 8.63 8.07 2.47
N PHE A 88 7.67 8.69 1.77
CA PHE A 88 7.95 9.89 1.00
C PHE A 88 8.34 11.06 1.92
N ASP A 89 7.66 11.25 3.04
CA ASP A 89 7.97 12.32 4.00
C ASP A 89 9.36 12.15 4.60
N ASP A 90 9.75 10.91 4.93
CA ASP A 90 11.08 10.56 5.44
C ASP A 90 12.18 10.93 4.45
N ILE A 91 12.04 10.52 3.18
CA ILE A 91 13.09 10.75 2.18
C ILE A 91 13.06 12.17 1.60
N LYS A 92 11.92 12.88 1.63
CA LYS A 92 11.72 14.18 0.96
C LYS A 92 12.76 15.22 1.35
N THR A 93 13.21 15.18 2.59
CA THR A 93 14.25 16.10 3.11
C THR A 93 15.62 15.89 2.47
N SER A 94 15.88 14.68 1.99
CA SER A 94 17.14 14.28 1.33
C SER A 94 17.09 14.36 -0.20
N LEU A 95 15.93 14.68 -0.77
CA LEU A 95 15.74 14.77 -2.21
C LEU A 95 16.17 16.13 -2.77
N SER A 96 16.78 16.10 -3.95
CA SER A 96 17.06 17.31 -4.73
C SER A 96 15.79 17.88 -5.35
N SER A 97 15.78 19.19 -5.65
CA SER A 97 14.64 19.88 -6.29
C SER A 97 14.18 19.21 -7.59
N ASP A 98 15.11 18.71 -8.41
CA ASP A 98 14.78 17.97 -9.63
C ASP A 98 14.08 16.64 -9.35
N GLN A 99 14.51 15.92 -8.31
CA GLN A 99 13.89 14.65 -7.91
C GLN A 99 12.46 14.91 -7.39
N ILE A 100 12.28 15.93 -6.54
CA ILE A 100 10.96 16.34 -6.04
C ILE A 100 10.03 16.70 -7.20
N LYS A 101 10.52 17.44 -8.20
CA LYS A 101 9.74 17.80 -9.39
C LYS A 101 9.32 16.57 -10.20
N ASN A 102 10.25 15.65 -10.46
CA ASN A 102 9.97 14.41 -11.19
C ASN A 102 8.98 13.51 -10.44
N LEU A 103 9.06 13.45 -9.11
CA LEU A 103 8.08 12.74 -8.29
C LEU A 103 6.71 13.40 -8.38
N SER A 104 6.64 14.73 -8.25
CA SER A 104 5.38 15.45 -8.38
C SER A 104 4.72 15.24 -9.74
N ASP A 105 5.51 15.15 -10.82
CA ASP A 105 5.01 14.82 -12.16
C ASP A 105 4.48 13.38 -12.23
N LEU A 106 5.22 12.42 -11.67
CA LEU A 106 4.81 11.02 -11.57
C LEU A 106 3.48 10.85 -10.80
N PHE A 107 3.33 11.52 -9.65
CA PHE A 107 2.08 11.53 -8.86
C PHE A 107 0.94 12.22 -9.62
N GLY A 108 1.25 13.30 -10.36
CA GLY A 108 0.30 14.01 -11.22
C GLY A 108 -0.26 13.14 -12.35
N GLN A 109 0.60 12.36 -13.01
CA GLN A 109 0.19 11.37 -14.02
C GLN A 109 -0.66 10.25 -13.41
N PHE A 110 -0.35 9.82 -12.18
CA PHE A 110 -1.12 8.80 -11.47
C PHE A 110 -2.52 9.29 -11.10
N SER A 111 -2.63 10.54 -10.62
CA SER A 111 -3.91 11.17 -10.25
C SER A 111 -4.76 11.58 -11.46
N SER A 112 -4.13 11.93 -12.59
CA SER A 112 -4.82 12.31 -13.84
C SER A 112 -5.43 11.13 -14.59
N ASN A 113 -5.18 9.88 -14.14
CA ASN A 113 -5.83 8.69 -14.67
C ASN A 113 -7.11 8.32 -13.89
N LYS A 114 -7.60 9.18 -12.98
CA LYS A 114 -9.02 9.20 -12.61
C LYS A 114 -9.81 9.71 -13.82
N PRO A 115 -10.89 9.06 -14.26
CA PRO A 115 -11.75 9.63 -15.30
C PRO A 115 -12.12 11.04 -14.85
N GLN A 116 -11.85 12.03 -15.70
CA GLN A 116 -12.32 13.40 -15.53
C GLN A 116 -13.79 13.35 -15.12
N ALA A 117 -14.09 13.68 -13.87
CA ALA A 117 -15.42 14.13 -13.53
C ALA A 117 -15.60 15.42 -14.31
N SER A 118 -16.36 15.33 -15.40
CA SER A 118 -16.79 16.44 -16.23
C SER A 118 -17.16 17.61 -15.33
N GLN A 119 -16.42 18.72 -15.45
CA GLN A 119 -16.85 19.99 -14.89
C GLN A 119 -18.29 20.26 -15.37
N PRO A 120 -19.26 20.55 -14.50
CA PRO A 120 -20.45 21.23 -14.94
C PRO A 120 -20.06 22.69 -15.23
N THR A 121 -20.04 23.04 -16.51
CA THR A 121 -19.91 24.43 -16.98
C THR A 121 -21.14 25.24 -16.54
N PRO A 122 -20.99 26.42 -15.91
CA PRO A 122 -22.04 27.43 -15.90
C PRO A 122 -22.10 28.21 -17.23
#